data_AF-A0A2G9U190-F1
#
_entry.id   AF-A0A2G9U190-F1
#
_cell.length_a   1.000
_cell.length_b   1.000
_cell.length_c   1.000
_cell.angle_alpha   90.00
_cell.angle_beta   90.00
_cell.angle_gamma   90.00
#
_symmetry.space_group_name_H-M   'P 1'
#
loop_
_entity.id
_entity.type
_entity.pdbx_description
1 polymer ?
#
loop_
_entity_poly.entity_id
_entity_poly.type
_entity_poly.pdbx_seq_one_letter_code
_entity_poly.pdbx_strand_id
1 'polypeptide(L)'
;FIEAHGFRFSRSDHIKLIKLMYLVMVKKDQWHDVVHYAARALEKLINTADDQRNPSDAASAKENGKIEELPAKLLMMLGTLEPGQCRSPESPLARYSLQKLSTENKWDLKSNFTTFRFHLFYFLEILLAGIDINDVSKANISIHNLTLIFYIMPILDYSECVQHHKDLTSDEKSLCLLSARLPVLAEMALDRMMGVIQCLAITAPKDSSSALGNFKDESTKESEEERVLKKAIDRCVTALFTNTKYAITEKLSRKVLDFVKTNQFETQLATDMISSLIAQMTYSGSIGLWYMLYMLSRIYPENTRYIADRLERPLKDWVPIREWGKMYDMSEAKMAWYVPGEKGKELVEALLKKFFFPVVESLKNKNMDRESLKKAFTILNFGFSGAVTCFALPSSPPFKSPHSVLPWFKPDSINPSVVHWGTLF
;
A
#
# COMPACT_ATOMS: atom_id res chain seq x y z
N PHE A 1 -19.88 17.05 22.33
CA PHE A 1 -19.29 17.90 23.38
C PHE A 1 -18.02 18.59 22.91
N ILE A 2 -16.95 17.87 22.54
CA ILE A 2 -15.69 18.48 22.04
C ILE A 2 -15.93 19.42 20.85
N GLU A 3 -16.75 19.01 19.88
CA GLU A 3 -17.10 19.84 18.72
C GLU A 3 -17.91 21.10 19.06
N ALA A 4 -18.70 21.06 20.13
CA ALA A 4 -19.60 22.15 20.51
C ALA A 4 -18.99 23.10 21.56
N HIS A 5 -18.02 22.63 22.36
CA HIS A 5 -17.52 23.35 23.54
C HIS A 5 -15.99 23.40 23.65
N GLY A 6 -15.26 22.77 22.70
CA GLY A 6 -13.82 22.61 22.76
C GLY A 6 -13.35 21.66 23.87
N PHE A 7 -12.02 21.53 24.03
CA PHE A 7 -11.43 20.77 25.13
C PHE A 7 -11.47 21.59 26.42
N ARG A 8 -12.46 21.33 27.27
CA ARG A 8 -12.59 21.92 28.62
C ARG A 8 -12.50 20.85 29.70
N PHE A 9 -11.50 19.99 29.59
CA PHE A 9 -11.23 18.93 30.57
C PHE A 9 -9.91 19.21 31.27
N SER A 10 -9.81 18.83 32.54
CA SER A 10 -8.50 18.76 33.18
C SER A 10 -7.64 17.69 32.49
N ARG A 11 -6.31 17.80 32.54
CA ARG A 11 -5.40 16.78 32.01
C ARG A 11 -5.70 15.38 32.57
N SER A 12 -6.09 15.30 33.85
CA SER A 12 -6.52 14.06 34.50
C SER A 12 -7.76 13.47 33.83
N ASP A 13 -8.76 14.29 33.51
CA ASP A 13 -10.03 13.83 32.95
C ASP A 13 -9.91 13.49 31.46
N HIS A 14 -9.04 14.19 30.72
CA HIS A 14 -8.67 13.83 29.35
C HIS A 14 -8.06 12.42 29.30
N ILE A 15 -7.14 12.11 30.23
CA ILE A 15 -6.56 10.78 30.36
C ILE A 15 -7.61 9.71 30.69
N LYS A 16 -8.58 10.01 31.58
CA LYS A 16 -9.67 9.10 31.90
C LYS A 16 -10.59 8.87 30.70
N LEU A 17 -10.85 9.89 29.90
CA LEU A 17 -11.66 9.79 28.68
C LEU A 17 -10.99 8.93 27.61
N ILE A 18 -9.67 9.08 27.40
CA ILE A 18 -8.89 8.21 26.51
C ILE A 18 -8.99 6.75 26.97
N LYS A 19 -8.79 6.51 28.27
CA LYS A 19 -8.91 5.17 28.87
C LYS A 19 -10.32 4.59 28.67
N LEU A 20 -11.36 5.39 28.88
CA LEU A 20 -12.74 4.98 28.70
C LEU A 20 -13.04 4.60 27.24
N MET A 21 -12.66 5.44 26.27
CA MET A 21 -12.91 5.15 24.86
C MET A 21 -12.18 3.89 24.40
N TYR A 22 -10.95 3.67 24.85
CA TYR A 22 -10.24 2.44 24.59
C TYR A 22 -10.94 1.22 25.20
N LEU A 23 -11.34 1.27 26.47
CA LEU A 23 -12.03 0.17 27.15
C LEU A 23 -13.36 -0.21 26.47
N VAL A 24 -14.05 0.79 25.91
CA VAL A 24 -15.28 0.57 25.14
C VAL A 24 -15.01 -0.17 23.83
N MET A 25 -13.87 0.08 23.17
CA MET A 25 -13.48 -0.59 21.91
C MET A 25 -13.08 -2.05 22.10
N VAL A 26 -12.42 -2.39 23.20
CA VAL A 26 -11.84 -3.74 23.42
C VAL A 26 -12.74 -4.69 24.20
N LYS A 27 -13.97 -4.26 24.53
CA LYS A 27 -14.94 -5.09 25.25
C LYS A 27 -15.40 -6.25 24.33
N LYS A 28 -15.38 -7.47 24.86
CA LYS A 28 -15.89 -8.66 24.16
C LYS A 28 -17.39 -8.50 23.86
N ASP A 29 -17.83 -8.98 22.70
CA ASP A 29 -19.22 -8.96 22.23
C ASP A 29 -19.82 -7.53 22.11
N GLN A 30 -18.96 -6.54 21.84
CA GLN A 30 -19.38 -5.14 21.69
C GLN A 30 -19.99 -4.89 20.31
N TRP A 31 -21.03 -4.05 20.29
CA TRP A 31 -21.69 -3.65 19.05
C TRP A 31 -20.73 -2.88 18.15
N HIS A 32 -20.71 -3.24 16.86
CA HIS A 32 -19.83 -2.65 15.85
C HIS A 32 -19.90 -1.11 15.82
N ASP A 33 -21.11 -0.55 15.90
CA ASP A 33 -21.29 0.91 15.90
C ASP A 33 -20.65 1.57 17.12
N VAL A 34 -20.73 0.92 18.28
CA VAL A 34 -20.13 1.40 19.53
C VAL A 34 -18.60 1.39 19.43
N VAL A 35 -18.03 0.36 18.80
CA VAL A 35 -16.59 0.29 18.51
C VAL A 35 -16.18 1.40 17.53
N HIS A 36 -16.96 1.64 16.49
CA HIS A 36 -16.71 2.69 15.49
C HIS A 36 -16.75 4.11 16.12
N TYR A 37 -17.77 4.41 16.92
CA TYR A 37 -17.88 5.71 17.60
C TYR A 37 -16.78 5.90 18.65
N ALA A 38 -16.41 4.85 19.38
CA ALA A 38 -15.33 4.91 20.35
C ALA A 38 -13.96 5.10 19.67
N ALA A 39 -13.72 4.47 18.52
CA ALA A 39 -12.50 4.67 17.73
C ALA A 39 -12.38 6.10 17.21
N ARG A 40 -13.45 6.67 16.66
CA ARG A 40 -13.48 8.07 16.21
C ARG A 40 -13.32 9.07 17.36
N ALA A 41 -13.90 8.77 18.53
CA ALA A 41 -13.72 9.58 19.72
C ALA A 41 -12.28 9.51 20.24
N LEU A 42 -11.67 8.32 20.23
CA LEU A 42 -10.28 8.10 20.64
C LEU A 42 -9.30 8.82 19.71
N GLU A 43 -9.50 8.72 18.39
CA GLU A 43 -8.71 9.46 17.38
C GLU A 43 -8.74 10.96 17.65
N LYS A 44 -9.93 11.54 17.88
CA LYS A 44 -10.08 12.96 18.22
C LYS A 44 -9.40 13.31 19.54
N LEU A 45 -9.51 12.47 20.57
CA LEU A 45 -8.87 12.70 21.87
C LEU A 45 -7.34 12.64 21.80
N ILE A 46 -6.77 11.90 20.84
CA ILE A 46 -5.32 11.75 20.66
C ILE A 46 -4.74 12.87 19.78
N ASN A 47 -5.37 13.17 18.63
CA ASN A 47 -4.81 14.09 17.64
C ASN A 47 -4.75 15.55 18.10
N THR A 48 -5.62 15.99 19.02
CA THR A 48 -5.61 17.38 19.52
C THR A 48 -4.68 17.60 20.73
N ALA A 49 -4.02 16.55 21.24
CA ALA A 49 -3.02 16.66 22.31
C ALA A 49 -1.68 17.26 21.82
N ASP A 50 -1.48 17.36 20.50
CA ASP A 50 -0.32 18.01 19.90
C ASP A 50 -0.55 19.50 19.57
N ASP A 51 -1.79 19.91 19.25
CA ASP A 51 -2.12 21.29 18.82
C ASP A 51 -2.07 22.36 19.94
N GLN A 52 -1.93 21.96 21.21
CA GLN A 52 -1.88 22.90 22.34
C GLN A 52 -0.49 23.11 22.96
N ARG A 53 0.59 22.57 22.37
CA ARG A 53 1.95 22.79 22.92
C ARG A 53 2.52 24.12 22.44
N ASN A 54 2.52 25.11 23.33
CA ASN A 54 3.39 26.28 23.17
C ASN A 54 4.86 25.83 23.07
N PRO A 55 5.66 26.37 22.13
CA PRO A 55 7.03 25.92 21.91
C PRO A 55 7.96 26.13 23.12
N SER A 56 7.59 27.00 24.07
CA SER A 56 8.34 27.23 25.31
C SER A 56 8.21 26.12 26.35
N ASP A 57 7.10 25.38 26.36
CA ASP A 57 6.82 24.35 27.37
C ASP A 57 7.37 22.97 26.98
N ALA A 58 7.72 22.78 25.71
CA ALA A 58 8.39 21.57 25.23
C ALA A 58 9.82 21.41 25.77
N ALA A 59 10.45 22.51 26.17
CA ALA A 59 11.77 22.50 26.80
C ALA A 59 11.72 22.13 28.30
N SER A 60 10.68 22.57 29.03
CA SER A 60 10.55 22.29 30.47
C SER A 60 9.94 20.92 30.77
N ALA A 61 9.17 20.34 29.84
CA ALA A 61 8.59 19.00 29.99
C ALA A 61 9.60 17.86 29.80
N LYS A 62 10.82 18.13 29.31
CA LYS A 62 11.91 17.14 29.27
C LYS A 62 12.57 16.91 30.64
N GLU A 63 12.34 17.78 31.63
CA GLU A 63 13.01 17.73 32.93
C GLU A 63 12.20 17.06 34.05
N ASN A 64 10.89 16.85 33.87
CA ASN A 64 10.04 16.26 34.90
C ASN A 64 9.34 14.98 34.39
N GLY A 65 9.95 13.84 34.67
CA GLY A 65 9.53 12.48 34.29
C GLY A 65 8.13 12.07 34.77
N LYS A 66 7.09 12.53 34.07
CA LYS A 66 5.67 12.14 34.32
C LYS A 66 4.89 11.79 33.04
N ILE A 67 5.57 11.32 31.99
CA ILE A 67 4.94 10.77 30.76
C ILE A 67 4.80 9.23 30.84
N GLU A 68 5.06 8.60 31.98
CA GLU A 68 5.16 7.14 32.12
C GLU A 68 3.86 6.40 32.54
N GLU A 69 2.78 7.09 32.93
CA GLU A 69 1.57 6.40 33.48
C GLU A 69 0.43 6.08 32.49
N LEU A 70 0.42 6.68 31.30
CA LEU A 70 -0.46 6.25 30.20
C LEU A 70 -0.05 4.90 29.56
N PRO A 71 1.26 4.59 29.37
CA PRO A 71 1.76 3.30 28.89
C PRO A 71 1.34 2.08 29.70
N ALA A 72 1.43 2.17 31.03
CA ALA A 72 1.36 0.99 31.92
C ALA A 72 -0.01 0.28 31.89
N LYS A 73 -1.09 1.01 31.60
CA LYS A 73 -2.45 0.42 31.50
C LYS A 73 -2.78 -0.11 30.10
N LEU A 74 -2.15 0.42 29.03
CA LEU A 74 -2.19 -0.19 27.69
C LEU A 74 -1.42 -1.54 27.70
N LEU A 75 -0.30 -1.58 28.43
CA LEU A 75 0.50 -2.77 28.73
C LEU A 75 -0.29 -3.89 29.43
N MET A 76 -1.25 -3.54 30.30
CA MET A 76 -2.10 -4.54 30.98
C MET A 76 -3.13 -5.21 30.05
N MET A 77 -3.58 -4.53 28.98
CA MET A 77 -4.56 -5.09 28.02
C MET A 77 -3.89 -5.83 26.85
N LEU A 78 -2.63 -5.50 26.56
CA LEU A 78 -1.73 -6.34 25.76
C LEU A 78 -1.35 -7.64 26.48
N GLY A 79 -1.67 -7.79 27.77
CA GLY A 79 -1.43 -8.99 28.59
C GLY A 79 -2.18 -10.24 28.15
N THR A 80 -3.05 -10.20 27.13
CA THR A 80 -3.57 -11.42 26.48
C THR A 80 -2.60 -12.04 25.47
N LEU A 81 -1.59 -11.29 25.02
CA LEU A 81 -0.38 -11.77 24.37
C LEU A 81 0.81 -11.27 25.16
N GLU A 82 1.08 -11.92 26.29
CA GLU A 82 2.29 -11.63 27.06
C GLU A 82 3.52 -11.62 26.11
N PRO A 83 4.41 -10.61 26.22
CA PRO A 83 5.79 -10.74 25.76
C PRO A 83 6.47 -11.85 26.60
N GLY A 84 6.15 -13.11 26.29
CA GLY A 84 6.41 -14.24 27.18
C GLY A 84 5.61 -15.51 26.91
N GLN A 85 4.45 -15.48 26.23
CA GLN A 85 3.80 -16.73 25.83
C GLN A 85 4.68 -17.45 24.80
N CYS A 86 5.05 -18.69 25.11
CA CYS A 86 5.83 -19.54 24.23
C CYS A 86 5.04 -19.69 22.93
N ARG A 87 5.49 -19.02 21.86
CA ARG A 87 4.92 -19.20 20.52
C ARG A 87 4.98 -20.69 20.20
N SER A 88 3.98 -21.20 19.47
CA SER A 88 4.06 -22.57 18.95
C SER A 88 5.44 -22.77 18.30
N PRO A 89 6.14 -23.89 18.57
CA PRO A 89 7.44 -24.17 17.97
C PRO A 89 7.43 -24.06 16.44
N GLU A 90 6.27 -24.26 15.82
CA GLU A 90 6.02 -24.18 14.37
C GLU A 90 5.88 -22.75 13.85
N SER A 91 5.72 -21.76 14.73
CA SER A 91 5.59 -20.36 14.30
C SER A 91 6.87 -19.89 13.60
N PRO A 92 6.77 -19.25 12.41
CA PRO A 92 7.91 -18.63 11.75
C PRO A 92 8.64 -17.59 12.61
N LEU A 93 7.94 -17.02 13.59
CA LEU A 93 8.47 -16.02 14.53
C LEU A 93 9.05 -16.63 15.80
N ALA A 94 8.99 -17.95 15.98
CA ALA A 94 9.48 -18.62 17.19
C ALA A 94 10.99 -18.44 17.40
N ARG A 95 11.78 -18.27 16.32
CA ARG A 95 13.22 -17.94 16.40
C ARG A 95 13.48 -16.48 16.76
N TYR A 96 12.56 -15.60 16.42
CA TYR A 96 12.68 -14.16 16.62
C TYR A 96 11.89 -13.67 17.84
N SER A 97 11.68 -14.53 18.83
CA SER A 97 11.08 -14.12 20.10
C SER A 97 12.03 -13.20 20.87
N LEU A 98 11.48 -12.31 21.70
CA LEU A 98 12.32 -11.43 22.54
C LEU A 98 13.34 -12.22 23.35
N GLN A 99 12.94 -13.35 23.93
CA GLN A 99 13.83 -14.17 24.74
C GLN A 99 15.00 -14.75 23.92
N LYS A 100 14.73 -15.27 22.72
CA LYS A 100 15.80 -15.82 21.86
C LYS A 100 16.71 -14.72 21.35
N LEU A 101 16.15 -13.63 20.84
CA LEU A 101 16.94 -12.46 20.39
C LEU A 101 17.79 -11.90 21.53
N SER A 102 17.26 -11.83 22.76
CA SER A 102 18.03 -11.37 23.92
C SER A 102 19.20 -12.29 24.25
N THR A 103 18.95 -13.61 24.18
CA THR A 103 19.96 -14.64 24.49
C THR A 103 21.07 -14.65 23.44
N GLU A 104 20.69 -14.67 22.16
CA GLU A 104 21.63 -14.70 21.02
C GLU A 104 22.53 -13.47 20.97
N ASN A 105 21.97 -12.30 21.27
CA ASN A 105 22.70 -11.03 21.24
C ASN A 105 23.34 -10.63 22.58
N LYS A 106 23.18 -11.44 23.63
CA LYS A 106 23.62 -11.12 25.01
C LYS A 106 23.19 -9.72 25.44
N TRP A 107 21.95 -9.36 25.12
CA TRP A 107 21.38 -8.03 25.30
C TRP A 107 19.97 -8.18 25.81
N ASP A 108 19.62 -7.58 26.95
CA ASP A 108 18.23 -7.66 27.42
C ASP A 108 17.34 -6.68 26.64
N LEU A 109 16.70 -7.14 25.57
CA LEU A 109 15.82 -6.28 24.77
C LEU A 109 14.69 -5.69 25.61
N LYS A 110 14.09 -6.46 26.53
CA LYS A 110 12.85 -6.10 27.22
C LYS A 110 13.05 -4.91 28.16
N SER A 111 14.13 -4.89 28.93
CA SER A 111 14.44 -3.77 29.84
C SER A 111 14.95 -2.53 29.11
N ASN A 112 15.47 -2.69 27.89
CA ASN A 112 16.06 -1.59 27.11
C ASN A 112 15.07 -0.85 26.22
N PHE A 113 13.82 -1.30 26.09
CA PHE A 113 12.79 -0.52 25.40
C PHE A 113 12.31 0.64 26.26
N THR A 114 12.40 1.85 25.73
CA THR A 114 11.92 3.08 26.38
C THR A 114 10.78 3.74 25.59
N THR A 115 10.56 3.32 24.34
CA THR A 115 9.49 3.83 23.48
C THR A 115 8.46 2.77 23.16
N PHE A 116 7.31 3.18 22.62
CA PHE A 116 6.26 2.26 22.19
C PHE A 116 6.52 1.56 20.85
N ARG A 117 7.58 1.94 20.13
CA ARG A 117 7.82 1.49 18.75
C ARG A 117 7.88 -0.03 18.61
N PHE A 118 8.38 -0.75 19.64
CA PHE A 118 8.48 -2.21 19.60
C PHE A 118 7.10 -2.91 19.56
N HIS A 119 6.02 -2.23 19.99
CA HIS A 119 4.67 -2.79 19.91
C HIS A 119 4.19 -2.95 18.47
N LEU A 120 4.73 -2.19 17.52
CA LEU A 120 4.35 -2.30 16.11
C LEU A 120 4.57 -3.71 15.56
N PHE A 121 5.62 -4.40 16.00
CA PHE A 121 5.87 -5.80 15.63
C PHE A 121 4.79 -6.77 16.09
N TYR A 122 4.21 -6.51 17.26
CA TYR A 122 3.14 -7.32 17.83
C TYR A 122 1.78 -6.93 17.28
N PHE A 123 1.56 -5.64 17.03
CA PHE A 123 0.38 -5.18 16.30
C PHE A 123 0.32 -5.79 14.90
N LEU A 124 1.46 -5.89 14.20
CA LEU A 124 1.52 -6.63 12.94
C LEU A 124 1.02 -8.07 13.11
N GLU A 125 1.51 -8.83 14.09
CA GLU A 125 1.01 -10.19 14.35
C GLU A 125 -0.50 -10.25 14.59
N ILE A 126 -1.03 -9.33 15.42
CA ILE A 126 -2.46 -9.28 15.76
C ILE A 126 -3.30 -8.93 14.53
N LEU A 127 -2.88 -7.93 13.75
CA LEU A 127 -3.56 -7.53 12.53
C LEU A 127 -3.55 -8.66 11.51
N LEU A 128 -2.43 -9.39 11.38
CA LEU A 128 -2.34 -10.57 10.51
C LEU A 128 -3.28 -11.69 10.93
N ALA A 129 -3.45 -11.91 12.24
CA ALA A 129 -4.44 -12.85 12.76
C ALA A 129 -5.90 -12.35 12.59
N GLY A 130 -6.09 -11.05 12.42
CA GLY A 130 -7.39 -10.42 12.15
C GLY A 130 -7.85 -10.51 10.69
N ILE A 131 -7.00 -10.96 9.76
CA ILE A 131 -7.36 -11.18 8.35
C ILE A 131 -8.08 -12.53 8.23
N ASP A 132 -9.42 -12.48 8.29
CA ASP A 132 -10.31 -13.63 8.18
C ASP A 132 -11.41 -13.35 7.15
N ILE A 133 -11.53 -14.17 6.12
CA ILE A 133 -12.53 -13.97 5.06
C ILE A 133 -13.96 -14.13 5.57
N ASN A 134 -14.16 -14.86 6.68
CA ASN A 134 -15.49 -15.02 7.28
C ASN A 134 -16.01 -13.72 7.92
N ASP A 135 -15.12 -12.76 8.19
CA ASP A 135 -15.45 -11.45 8.73
C ASP A 135 -14.76 -10.36 7.89
N VAL A 136 -15.36 -10.05 6.74
CA VAL A 136 -14.83 -9.08 5.77
C VAL A 136 -14.63 -7.70 6.41
N SER A 137 -15.50 -7.31 7.36
CA SER A 137 -15.38 -6.03 8.07
C SER A 137 -14.12 -5.98 8.94
N LYS A 138 -13.89 -7.02 9.75
CA LYS A 138 -12.67 -7.14 10.57
C LYS A 138 -11.41 -7.30 9.73
N ALA A 139 -11.46 -8.08 8.65
CA ALA A 139 -10.36 -8.23 7.72
C ALA A 139 -9.99 -6.88 7.09
N ASN A 140 -10.98 -6.11 6.63
CA ASN A 140 -10.77 -4.80 6.04
C ASN A 140 -10.11 -3.82 7.01
N ILE A 141 -10.59 -3.74 8.27
CA ILE A 141 -9.97 -2.91 9.32
C ILE A 141 -8.52 -3.36 9.57
N SER A 142 -8.29 -4.67 9.63
CA SER A 142 -6.95 -5.22 9.87
C SER A 142 -5.98 -4.89 8.74
N ILE A 143 -6.42 -5.07 7.49
CA ILE A 143 -5.64 -4.77 6.28
C ILE A 143 -5.38 -3.26 6.17
N HIS A 144 -6.34 -2.41 6.52
CA HIS A 144 -6.15 -0.96 6.50
C HIS A 144 -5.06 -0.52 7.49
N ASN A 145 -5.13 -1.00 8.74
CA ASN A 145 -4.10 -0.67 9.74
C ASN A 145 -2.73 -1.25 9.37
N LEU A 146 -2.70 -2.45 8.78
CA LEU A 146 -1.49 -3.06 8.25
C LEU A 146 -0.86 -2.19 7.15
N THR A 147 -1.69 -1.65 6.26
CA THR A 147 -1.27 -0.72 5.18
C THR A 147 -0.57 0.51 5.76
N LEU A 148 -1.13 1.10 6.82
CA LEU A 148 -0.53 2.27 7.47
C LEU A 148 0.84 1.94 8.06
N ILE A 149 0.98 0.80 8.74
CA ILE A 149 2.24 0.34 9.30
C ILE A 149 3.29 0.14 8.20
N PHE A 150 2.90 -0.50 7.08
CA PHE A 150 3.80 -0.68 5.95
C PHE A 150 4.24 0.62 5.29
N TYR A 151 3.42 1.68 5.31
CA TYR A 151 3.84 2.99 4.79
C TYR A 151 4.86 3.71 5.67
N ILE A 152 4.78 3.55 6.99
CA ILE A 152 5.64 4.28 7.93
C ILE A 152 6.97 3.59 8.24
N MET A 153 7.10 2.30 7.90
CA MET A 153 8.23 1.47 8.28
C MET A 153 8.95 0.86 7.07
N PRO A 154 10.27 1.06 6.93
CA PRO A 154 11.08 0.29 6.00
C PRO A 154 11.04 -1.21 6.33
N ILE A 155 10.72 -2.05 5.36
CA ILE A 155 10.64 -3.52 5.51
C ILE A 155 11.96 -4.14 5.08
N LEU A 156 12.86 -4.27 6.05
CA LEU A 156 14.14 -4.98 5.94
C LEU A 156 14.65 -5.35 7.34
N ASP A 157 15.67 -6.20 7.41
CA ASP A 157 16.39 -6.47 8.66
C ASP A 157 17.52 -5.44 8.82
N TYR A 158 17.48 -4.68 9.92
CA TYR A 158 18.48 -3.68 10.33
C TYR A 158 19.25 -4.10 11.59
N SER A 159 19.20 -5.37 11.99
CA SER A 159 19.95 -5.88 13.15
C SER A 159 21.46 -5.60 13.06
N GLU A 160 22.03 -5.58 11.85
CA GLU A 160 23.44 -5.25 11.61
C GLU A 160 23.81 -3.80 11.93
N CYS A 161 22.85 -2.87 12.04
CA CYS A 161 23.15 -1.48 12.45
C CYS A 161 23.91 -1.41 13.78
N VAL A 162 23.68 -2.39 14.67
CA VAL A 162 24.33 -2.50 15.99
C VAL A 162 25.85 -2.68 15.88
N GLN A 163 26.35 -3.18 14.75
CA GLN A 163 27.78 -3.39 14.51
C GLN A 163 28.47 -2.13 13.97
N HIS A 164 27.72 -1.26 13.29
CA HIS A 164 28.27 -0.12 12.55
C HIS A 164 28.13 1.20 13.29
N HIS A 165 27.07 1.37 14.08
CA HIS A 165 26.73 2.64 14.74
C HIS A 165 26.96 2.57 16.24
N LYS A 166 27.83 3.46 16.75
CA LYS A 166 28.15 3.55 18.19
C LYS A 166 27.23 4.53 18.94
N ASP A 167 26.48 5.35 18.22
CA ASP A 167 25.58 6.39 18.72
C ASP A 167 24.13 5.91 18.92
N LEU A 168 23.86 4.61 18.77
CA LEU A 168 22.54 4.04 19.01
C LEU A 168 22.18 4.10 20.50
N THR A 169 20.99 4.61 20.80
CA THR A 169 20.41 4.48 22.15
C THR A 169 20.08 3.02 22.46
N SER A 170 19.91 2.68 23.74
CA SER A 170 19.52 1.32 24.15
C SER A 170 18.21 0.86 23.50
N ASP A 171 17.23 1.77 23.35
CA ASP A 171 15.95 1.52 22.68
C ASP A 171 16.15 1.27 21.17
N GLU A 172 16.93 2.13 20.49
CA GLU A 172 17.23 1.95 19.06
C GLU A 172 17.98 0.64 18.79
N LYS A 173 18.95 0.27 19.63
CA LYS A 173 19.66 -1.00 19.54
C LYS A 173 18.70 -2.18 19.66
N SER A 174 17.82 -2.17 20.67
CA SER A 174 16.82 -3.22 20.84
C SER A 174 15.84 -3.31 19.66
N LEU A 175 15.42 -2.17 19.10
CA LEU A 175 14.55 -2.11 17.93
C LEU A 175 15.23 -2.61 16.66
N CYS A 176 16.53 -2.29 16.47
CA CYS A 176 17.33 -2.82 15.37
C CYS A 176 17.41 -4.35 15.46
N LEU A 177 17.68 -4.92 16.64
CA LEU A 177 17.68 -6.38 16.81
C LEU A 177 16.30 -7.00 16.56
N LEU A 178 15.22 -6.31 16.95
CA LEU A 178 13.85 -6.78 16.73
C LEU A 178 13.43 -6.73 15.25
N SER A 179 14.09 -5.89 14.44
CA SER A 179 13.79 -5.72 13.00
C SER A 179 13.99 -6.98 12.16
N ALA A 180 14.76 -7.96 12.63
CA ALA A 180 14.90 -9.28 12.01
C ALA A 180 13.55 -9.99 11.80
N ARG A 181 12.50 -9.56 12.51
CA ARG A 181 11.12 -10.03 12.36
C ARG A 181 10.41 -9.51 11.12
N LEU A 182 10.80 -8.35 10.59
CA LEU A 182 10.06 -7.66 9.53
C LEU A 182 9.97 -8.44 8.23
N PRO A 183 11.06 -9.06 7.72
CA PRO A 183 10.95 -9.88 6.51
C PRO A 183 9.99 -11.06 6.68
N VAL A 184 9.93 -11.65 7.88
CA VAL A 184 9.04 -12.77 8.19
C VAL A 184 7.59 -12.29 8.29
N LEU A 185 7.34 -11.15 8.95
CA LEU A 185 6.01 -10.55 9.06
C LEU A 185 5.47 -10.11 7.69
N ALA A 186 6.33 -9.58 6.82
CA ALA A 186 6.01 -9.25 5.44
C ALA A 186 5.59 -10.47 4.62
N GLU A 187 6.33 -11.58 4.76
CA GLU A 187 5.97 -12.84 4.13
C GLU A 187 4.64 -13.38 4.64
N MET A 188 4.41 -13.38 5.96
CA MET A 188 3.14 -13.78 6.56
C MET A 188 1.97 -12.89 6.09
N ALA A 189 2.20 -11.60 5.89
CA ALA A 189 1.19 -10.68 5.33
C ALA A 189 0.77 -11.07 3.92
N LEU A 190 1.75 -11.32 3.07
CA LEU A 190 1.50 -11.76 1.70
C LEU A 190 0.78 -13.11 1.66
N ASP A 191 1.17 -14.05 2.51
CA ASP A 191 0.51 -15.36 2.63
C ASP A 191 -0.96 -15.23 3.02
N ARG A 192 -1.29 -14.36 3.97
CA ARG A 192 -2.68 -14.08 4.36
C ARG A 192 -3.48 -13.47 3.20
N MET A 193 -2.89 -12.53 2.46
CA MET A 193 -3.56 -11.91 1.30
C MET A 193 -3.77 -12.91 0.16
N MET A 194 -2.78 -13.73 -0.16
CA MET A 194 -2.92 -14.81 -1.15
C MET A 194 -3.95 -15.84 -0.71
N GLY A 195 -4.03 -16.17 0.58
CA GLY A 195 -5.07 -17.03 1.13
C GLY A 195 -6.48 -16.46 0.92
N VAL A 196 -6.68 -15.16 1.15
CA VAL A 196 -7.96 -14.50 0.84
C VAL A 196 -8.28 -14.58 -0.65
N ILE A 197 -7.31 -14.31 -1.53
CA ILE A 197 -7.49 -14.42 -2.99
C ILE A 197 -7.87 -15.86 -3.37
N GLN A 198 -7.22 -16.87 -2.79
CA GLN A 198 -7.52 -18.28 -3.03
C GLN A 198 -8.95 -18.65 -2.61
N CYS A 199 -9.41 -18.16 -1.46
CA CYS A 199 -10.79 -18.37 -1.02
C CYS A 199 -11.81 -17.72 -1.97
N LEU A 200 -11.48 -16.57 -2.57
CA LEU A 200 -12.31 -15.88 -3.57
C LEU A 200 -12.17 -16.47 -4.98
N ALA A 201 -11.22 -17.37 -5.21
CA ALA A 201 -10.91 -17.93 -6.53
C ALA A 201 -11.85 -19.08 -6.94
N ILE A 202 -12.51 -19.72 -5.97
CA ILE A 202 -13.38 -20.89 -6.19
C ILE A 202 -14.82 -20.43 -6.30
N THR A 203 -15.51 -20.82 -7.36
CA THR A 203 -16.97 -20.61 -7.48
C THR A 203 -17.68 -21.66 -6.64
N ALA A 204 -18.64 -21.27 -5.78
CA ALA A 204 -19.47 -22.27 -5.11
C ALA A 204 -20.13 -23.19 -6.16
N PRO A 205 -20.17 -24.53 -5.95
CA PRO A 205 -20.81 -25.43 -6.89
C PRO A 205 -22.28 -25.04 -7.00
N LYS A 206 -22.68 -24.57 -8.19
CA LYS A 206 -24.08 -24.34 -8.49
C LYS A 206 -24.79 -25.69 -8.46
N ASP A 207 -26.00 -25.72 -7.90
CA ASP A 207 -26.88 -26.88 -7.99
C ASP A 207 -26.93 -27.40 -9.44
N SER A 208 -27.10 -28.71 -9.60
CA SER A 208 -26.98 -29.48 -10.85
C SER A 208 -27.92 -29.07 -12.00
N SER A 209 -28.59 -27.92 -11.92
CA SER A 209 -29.45 -27.32 -12.94
C SER A 209 -28.73 -26.33 -13.88
N SER A 210 -27.50 -25.91 -13.58
CA SER A 210 -26.73 -25.03 -14.49
C SER A 210 -25.84 -25.84 -15.43
N ALA A 211 -26.12 -25.75 -16.73
CA ALA A 211 -25.42 -26.49 -17.75
C ALA A 211 -23.93 -26.09 -17.82
N LEU A 212 -23.05 -27.06 -17.57
CA LEU A 212 -21.62 -26.97 -17.82
C LEU A 212 -21.41 -26.67 -19.32
N GLY A 213 -21.08 -25.43 -19.68
CA GLY A 213 -20.70 -25.15 -21.08
C GLY A 213 -20.89 -23.72 -21.61
N ASN A 214 -21.45 -22.77 -20.86
CA ASN A 214 -21.57 -21.40 -21.37
C ASN A 214 -20.46 -20.49 -20.81
N PHE A 215 -19.48 -20.12 -21.65
CA PHE A 215 -18.40 -19.16 -21.34
C PHE A 215 -18.89 -17.72 -21.04
N LYS A 216 -20.21 -17.52 -20.99
CA LYS A 216 -20.88 -16.31 -20.54
C LYS A 216 -22.01 -16.72 -19.59
N ASP A 217 -21.65 -17.35 -18.48
CA ASP A 217 -22.58 -17.46 -17.39
C ASP A 217 -22.81 -16.06 -16.81
N GLU A 218 -24.07 -15.73 -16.51
CA GLU A 218 -24.46 -14.47 -15.90
C GLU A 218 -23.50 -14.17 -14.74
N SER A 219 -22.76 -13.07 -14.89
CA SER A 219 -21.77 -12.60 -13.93
C SER A 219 -22.34 -12.72 -12.52
N THR A 220 -21.77 -13.59 -11.69
CA THR A 220 -21.86 -13.43 -10.24
C THR A 220 -21.39 -12.00 -9.97
N LYS A 221 -22.34 -11.08 -9.75
CA LYS A 221 -22.02 -9.69 -9.49
C LYS A 221 -21.19 -9.69 -8.21
N GLU A 222 -19.96 -9.20 -8.31
CA GLU A 222 -19.08 -8.99 -7.16
C GLU A 222 -19.86 -8.30 -6.05
N SER A 223 -19.78 -8.82 -4.83
CA SER A 223 -20.41 -8.17 -3.69
C SER A 223 -19.70 -6.84 -3.39
N GLU A 224 -20.41 -5.86 -2.83
CA GLU A 224 -19.76 -4.60 -2.46
C GLU A 224 -18.66 -4.81 -1.41
N GLU A 225 -18.83 -5.81 -0.54
CA GLU A 225 -17.85 -6.20 0.47
C GLU A 225 -16.57 -6.78 -0.15
N GLU A 226 -16.69 -7.64 -1.16
CA GLU A 226 -15.57 -8.18 -1.93
C GLU A 226 -14.80 -7.08 -2.67
N ARG A 227 -15.51 -6.10 -3.25
CA ARG A 227 -14.88 -4.95 -3.92
C ARG A 227 -14.11 -4.06 -2.95
N VAL A 228 -14.65 -3.83 -1.75
CA VAL A 228 -13.97 -3.10 -0.68
C VAL A 228 -12.73 -3.85 -0.22
N LEU A 229 -12.85 -5.17 0.01
CA LEU A 229 -11.74 -6.01 0.43
C LEU A 229 -10.63 -6.07 -0.63
N LYS A 230 -10.98 -6.19 -1.92
CA LYS A 230 -10.06 -6.10 -3.04
C LYS A 230 -9.25 -4.80 -2.99
N LYS A 231 -9.93 -3.66 -2.88
CA LYS A 231 -9.25 -2.35 -2.82
C LYS A 231 -8.33 -2.23 -1.60
N ALA A 232 -8.71 -2.81 -0.47
CA ALA A 232 -7.90 -2.81 0.74
C ALA A 232 -6.62 -3.65 0.55
N ILE A 233 -6.74 -4.85 -0.02
CA ILE A 233 -5.61 -5.72 -0.34
C ILE A 233 -4.70 -5.02 -1.36
N ASP A 234 -5.25 -4.46 -2.44
CA ASP A 234 -4.49 -3.73 -3.45
C ASP A 234 -3.62 -2.62 -2.82
N ARG A 235 -4.18 -1.84 -1.90
CA ARG A 235 -3.44 -0.78 -1.21
C ARG A 235 -2.37 -1.32 -0.26
N CYS A 236 -2.67 -2.42 0.43
CA CYS A 236 -1.75 -3.00 1.41
C CYS A 236 -0.54 -3.66 0.73
N VAL A 237 -0.78 -4.39 -0.35
CA VAL A 237 0.28 -4.97 -1.20
C VAL A 237 1.14 -3.86 -1.80
N THR A 238 0.53 -2.76 -2.27
CA THR A 238 1.27 -1.60 -2.78
C THR A 238 2.19 -1.01 -1.70
N ALA A 239 1.65 -0.82 -0.48
CA ALA A 239 2.42 -0.29 0.65
C ALA A 239 3.59 -1.21 1.02
N LEU A 240 3.33 -2.52 1.07
CA LEU A 240 4.33 -3.55 1.35
C LEU A 240 5.48 -3.47 0.35
N PHE A 241 5.20 -3.61 -0.94
CA PHE A 241 6.27 -3.63 -1.96
C PHE A 241 6.94 -2.28 -2.16
N THR A 242 6.26 -1.17 -1.90
CA THR A 242 6.88 0.16 -1.94
C THR A 242 7.96 0.32 -0.89
N ASN A 243 7.77 -0.21 0.32
CA ASN A 243 8.72 -0.02 1.42
C ASN A 243 9.62 -1.24 1.71
N THR A 244 9.70 -2.20 0.79
CA THR A 244 10.47 -3.45 0.99
C THR A 244 11.78 -3.46 0.18
N LYS A 245 12.87 -3.88 0.83
CA LYS A 245 14.20 -4.02 0.19
C LYS A 245 14.16 -5.07 -0.94
N TYR A 246 14.94 -4.88 -1.99
CA TYR A 246 14.91 -5.69 -3.21
C TYR A 246 15.06 -7.20 -2.95
N ALA A 247 16.01 -7.61 -2.10
CA ALA A 247 16.21 -9.02 -1.78
C ALA A 247 14.97 -9.71 -1.18
N ILE A 248 14.18 -8.96 -0.41
CA ILE A 248 12.93 -9.45 0.18
C ILE A 248 11.83 -9.43 -0.88
N THR A 249 11.72 -8.34 -1.66
CA THR A 249 10.79 -8.25 -2.79
C THR A 249 10.97 -9.40 -3.76
N GLU A 250 12.20 -9.77 -4.10
CA GLU A 250 12.53 -10.90 -4.98
C GLU A 250 12.04 -12.24 -4.40
N LYS A 251 12.27 -12.47 -3.09
CA LYS A 251 11.77 -13.66 -2.39
C LYS A 251 10.24 -13.74 -2.40
N LEU A 252 9.57 -12.64 -2.05
CA LEU A 252 8.11 -12.54 -2.08
C LEU A 252 7.55 -12.73 -3.50
N SER A 253 8.25 -12.20 -4.50
CA SER A 253 7.87 -12.31 -5.91
C SER A 253 7.93 -13.74 -6.42
N ARG A 254 8.97 -14.49 -6.05
CA ARG A 254 9.05 -15.92 -6.35
C ARG A 254 7.87 -16.68 -5.76
N LYS A 255 7.50 -16.36 -4.51
CA LYS A 255 6.37 -17.01 -3.84
C LYS A 255 5.04 -16.78 -4.57
N VAL A 256 4.81 -15.56 -5.02
CA VAL A 256 3.64 -15.21 -5.83
C VAL A 256 3.66 -15.93 -7.17
N LEU A 257 4.82 -16.01 -7.83
CA LEU A 257 4.97 -16.76 -9.07
C LEU A 257 4.61 -18.24 -8.87
N ASP A 258 5.07 -18.85 -7.79
CA ASP A 258 4.76 -20.25 -7.46
C ASP A 258 3.28 -20.42 -7.14
N PHE A 259 2.67 -19.49 -6.39
CA PHE A 259 1.23 -19.47 -6.11
C PHE A 259 0.42 -19.42 -7.42
N VAL A 260 0.76 -18.53 -8.35
CA VAL A 260 0.09 -18.40 -9.65
C VAL A 260 0.25 -19.66 -10.50
N LYS A 261 1.41 -20.32 -10.46
CA LYS A 261 1.67 -21.55 -11.23
C LYS A 261 0.93 -22.77 -10.69
N THR A 262 0.58 -22.77 -9.40
CA THR A 262 0.04 -23.95 -8.70
C THR A 262 -1.44 -23.85 -8.40
N ASN A 263 -2.07 -22.69 -8.59
CA ASN A 263 -3.48 -22.46 -8.29
C ASN A 263 -4.26 -22.07 -9.56
N GLN A 264 -5.54 -22.47 -9.59
CA GLN A 264 -6.49 -22.07 -10.63
C GLN A 264 -7.38 -20.95 -10.11
N PHE A 265 -7.69 -19.98 -10.96
CA PHE A 265 -8.56 -18.85 -10.64
C PHE A 265 -9.77 -18.88 -11.57
N GLU A 266 -10.92 -19.28 -11.05
CA GLU A 266 -12.14 -19.41 -11.85
C GLU A 266 -12.94 -18.11 -11.90
N THR A 267 -12.82 -17.28 -10.85
CA THR A 267 -13.55 -16.02 -10.74
C THR A 267 -12.78 -14.87 -11.38
N GLN A 268 -13.52 -13.95 -12.02
CA GLN A 268 -12.97 -12.71 -12.56
C GLN A 268 -12.32 -11.87 -11.43
N LEU A 269 -12.97 -11.81 -10.27
CA LEU A 269 -12.48 -11.07 -9.11
C LEU A 269 -11.09 -11.55 -8.67
N ALA A 270 -10.90 -12.86 -8.48
CA ALA A 270 -9.60 -13.39 -8.06
C ALA A 270 -8.53 -13.21 -9.15
N THR A 271 -8.91 -13.34 -10.42
CA THR A 271 -8.04 -13.06 -11.58
C THR A 271 -7.58 -11.60 -11.60
N ASP A 272 -8.47 -10.67 -11.28
CA ASP A 272 -8.15 -9.24 -11.20
C ASP A 272 -7.27 -8.93 -9.98
N MET A 273 -7.53 -9.55 -8.83
CA MET A 273 -6.72 -9.39 -7.62
C MET A 273 -5.29 -9.91 -7.81
N ILE A 274 -5.12 -11.10 -8.41
CA ILE A 274 -3.78 -11.64 -8.65
C ILE A 274 -3.03 -10.84 -9.72
N SER A 275 -3.73 -10.35 -10.75
CA SER A 275 -3.17 -9.46 -11.76
C SER A 275 -2.67 -8.14 -11.15
N SER A 276 -3.46 -7.55 -10.23
CA SER A 276 -3.09 -6.34 -9.50
C SER A 276 -1.86 -6.58 -8.61
N LEU A 277 -1.82 -7.72 -7.91
CA LEU A 277 -0.70 -8.10 -7.06
C LEU A 277 0.60 -8.23 -7.86
N ILE A 278 0.57 -8.91 -9.02
CA ILE A 278 1.71 -9.01 -9.94
C ILE A 278 2.13 -7.63 -10.46
N ALA A 279 1.16 -6.78 -10.79
CA ALA A 279 1.44 -5.44 -11.29
C ALA A 279 2.18 -4.56 -10.27
N GLN A 280 1.82 -4.67 -8.99
CA GLN A 280 2.45 -3.91 -7.91
C GLN A 280 3.88 -4.37 -7.62
N MET A 281 4.15 -5.67 -7.79
CA MET A 281 5.50 -6.23 -7.64
C MET A 281 6.43 -5.87 -8.80
N THR A 282 5.90 -5.87 -10.02
CA THR A 282 6.68 -5.60 -11.23
C THR A 282 6.71 -4.12 -11.60
N TYR A 283 5.93 -3.29 -10.89
CA TYR A 283 5.60 -1.92 -11.26
C TYR A 283 5.08 -1.80 -12.71
N SER A 284 4.47 -2.87 -13.24
CA SER A 284 4.02 -2.98 -14.63
C SER A 284 2.62 -3.58 -14.70
N GLY A 285 1.66 -2.85 -15.26
CA GLY A 285 0.26 -3.31 -15.34
C GLY A 285 0.04 -4.42 -16.38
N SER A 286 -0.96 -5.26 -16.15
CA SER A 286 -1.27 -6.49 -16.91
C SER A 286 -2.06 -6.29 -18.22
N ILE A 287 -2.18 -5.07 -18.76
CA ILE A 287 -2.74 -4.80 -20.10
C ILE A 287 -1.57 -4.49 -21.05
N GLY A 288 -0.98 -5.53 -21.63
CA GLY A 288 0.30 -5.47 -22.34
C GLY A 288 0.47 -4.25 -23.25
N LEU A 289 -0.35 -4.11 -24.31
CA LEU A 289 -0.17 -3.01 -25.27
C LEU A 289 -0.50 -1.63 -24.69
N TRP A 290 -1.62 -1.50 -23.97
CA TRP A 290 -2.05 -0.23 -23.41
C TRP A 290 -1.05 0.28 -22.38
N TYR A 291 -0.64 -0.55 -21.40
CA TYR A 291 0.33 -0.15 -20.38
C TYR A 291 1.71 0.13 -20.97
N MET A 292 2.17 -0.68 -21.93
CA MET A 292 3.44 -0.39 -22.60
C MET A 292 3.42 0.99 -23.26
N LEU A 293 2.38 1.29 -24.05
CA LEU A 293 2.25 2.60 -24.69
C LEU A 293 2.05 3.72 -23.67
N TYR A 294 1.21 3.50 -22.65
CA TYR A 294 0.87 4.49 -21.63
C TYR A 294 2.07 4.87 -20.77
N MET A 295 2.84 3.89 -20.30
CA MET A 295 4.02 4.14 -19.48
C MET A 295 5.19 4.71 -20.30
N LEU A 296 5.32 4.37 -21.58
CA LEU A 296 6.43 4.90 -22.39
C LEU A 296 6.16 6.28 -23.00
N SER A 297 4.89 6.68 -23.15
CA SER A 297 4.52 7.93 -23.85
C SER A 297 4.18 9.10 -22.93
N ARG A 298 3.95 8.86 -21.65
CA ARG A 298 3.47 9.88 -20.70
C ARG A 298 4.57 10.37 -19.77
N ILE A 299 4.44 11.62 -19.33
CA ILE A 299 5.19 12.15 -18.20
C ILE A 299 4.43 11.80 -16.91
N TYR A 300 5.11 11.20 -15.94
CA TYR A 300 4.52 10.85 -14.64
C TYR A 300 5.58 10.87 -13.53
N PRO A 301 5.19 11.06 -12.25
CA PRO A 301 6.11 11.01 -11.15
C PRO A 301 6.65 9.58 -10.96
N GLU A 302 7.97 9.42 -10.98
CA GLU A 302 8.69 8.15 -10.85
C GLU A 302 9.43 8.10 -9.51
N ASN A 303 8.71 7.75 -8.44
CA ASN A 303 9.32 7.69 -7.10
C ASN A 303 9.97 6.33 -6.77
N THR A 304 9.75 5.31 -7.60
CA THR A 304 10.26 3.95 -7.37
C THR A 304 11.78 3.93 -7.27
N ARG A 305 12.48 4.68 -8.13
CA ARG A 305 13.95 4.77 -8.08
C ARG A 305 14.46 5.40 -6.79
N TYR A 306 13.89 6.53 -6.35
CA TYR A 306 14.31 7.15 -5.09
C TYR A 306 14.03 6.27 -3.88
N ILE A 307 12.89 5.58 -3.89
CA ILE A 307 12.54 4.66 -2.81
C ILE A 307 13.47 3.44 -2.80
N ALA A 308 13.79 2.89 -3.98
CA ALA A 308 14.78 1.81 -4.11
C ALA A 308 16.16 2.25 -3.64
N ASP A 309 16.67 3.38 -4.14
CA ASP A 309 17.95 3.95 -3.73
C ASP A 309 18.00 4.18 -2.20
N ARG A 310 16.89 4.63 -1.60
CA ARG A 310 16.74 4.81 -0.16
C ARG A 310 16.83 3.49 0.61
N LEU A 311 16.14 2.45 0.14
CA LEU A 311 16.04 1.13 0.81
C LEU A 311 17.30 0.27 0.61
N GLU A 312 18.07 0.53 -0.44
CA GLU A 312 19.33 -0.18 -0.74
C GLU A 312 20.57 0.48 -0.11
N ARG A 313 20.40 1.57 0.64
CA ARG A 313 21.51 2.21 1.37
C ARG A 313 22.21 1.21 2.31
N PRO A 314 23.55 1.16 2.35
CA PRO A 314 24.28 0.35 3.32
C PRO A 314 23.92 0.72 4.76
N LEU A 315 23.69 -0.28 5.61
CA LEU A 315 23.34 -0.08 7.03
C LEU A 315 24.46 0.57 7.85
N LYS A 316 25.68 0.63 7.33
CA LYS A 316 26.79 1.40 7.92
C LYS A 316 26.62 2.92 7.80
N ASP A 317 25.90 3.38 6.78
CA ASP A 317 25.72 4.80 6.46
C ASP A 317 24.28 5.27 6.80
N TRP A 318 23.40 4.33 7.15
CA TRP A 318 21.98 4.57 7.35
C TRP A 318 21.42 3.78 8.53
N VAL A 319 20.55 4.42 9.32
CA VAL A 319 19.87 3.85 10.49
C VAL A 319 18.35 3.88 10.25
N PRO A 320 17.73 2.82 9.69
CA PRO A 320 16.33 2.84 9.28
C PRO A 320 15.33 3.16 10.39
N ILE A 321 15.60 2.76 11.64
CA ILE A 321 14.70 2.98 12.78
C ILE A 321 14.44 4.47 13.08
N ARG A 322 15.35 5.35 12.65
CA ARG A 322 15.22 6.82 12.81
C ARG A 322 14.33 7.46 11.75
N GLU A 323 14.02 6.76 10.67
CA GLU A 323 13.12 7.24 9.61
C GLU A 323 11.69 6.75 9.77
N TRP A 324 11.40 5.95 10.80
CA TRP A 324 10.04 5.48 11.09
C TRP A 324 9.07 6.64 11.29
N GLY A 325 8.05 6.71 10.44
CA GLY A 325 7.04 7.76 10.50
C GLY A 325 7.61 9.18 10.36
N LYS A 326 8.82 9.34 9.82
CA LYS A 326 9.45 10.65 9.67
C LYS A 326 8.59 11.52 8.74
N MET A 327 8.13 12.64 9.27
CA MET A 327 7.50 13.69 8.47
C MET A 327 8.58 14.46 7.72
N TYR A 328 8.35 14.71 6.43
CA TYR A 328 9.23 15.50 5.59
C TYR A 328 8.57 16.85 5.32
N ASP A 329 9.37 17.91 5.28
CA ASP A 329 8.91 19.18 4.74
C ASP A 329 8.69 19.01 3.22
N MET A 330 7.61 19.58 2.72
CA MET A 330 7.34 19.66 1.29
C MET A 330 8.46 20.38 0.53
N SER A 331 9.19 21.29 1.18
CA SER A 331 10.35 21.97 0.60
C SER A 331 11.54 21.02 0.35
N GLU A 332 11.63 19.93 1.11
CA GLU A 332 12.68 18.90 0.99
C GLU A 332 12.26 17.75 0.06
N ALA A 333 11.00 17.71 -0.36
CA ALA A 333 10.46 16.66 -1.20
C ALA A 333 11.06 16.70 -2.61
N LYS A 334 11.91 15.72 -2.93
CA LYS A 334 12.45 15.51 -4.28
C LYS A 334 11.52 14.58 -5.05
N MET A 335 10.93 15.09 -6.13
CA MET A 335 10.11 14.31 -7.06
C MET A 335 10.93 13.92 -8.28
N ALA A 336 10.97 12.63 -8.61
CA ALA A 336 11.53 12.18 -9.89
C ALA A 336 10.40 12.13 -10.89
N TRP A 337 10.72 12.41 -12.14
CA TRP A 337 9.78 12.39 -13.23
C TRP A 337 10.32 11.43 -14.28
N TYR A 338 9.49 10.49 -14.69
CA TYR A 338 9.71 9.82 -15.95
C TYR A 338 9.34 10.80 -17.07
N VAL A 339 10.28 11.01 -17.99
CA VAL A 339 10.08 11.79 -19.21
C VAL A 339 10.49 10.90 -20.38
N PRO A 340 9.63 10.70 -21.40
CA PRO A 340 9.95 9.89 -22.56
C PRO A 340 11.23 10.36 -23.28
N GLY A 341 12.31 9.58 -23.17
CA GLY A 341 13.55 9.79 -23.93
C GLY A 341 13.49 9.14 -25.31
N GLU A 342 14.47 9.44 -26.18
CA GLU A 342 14.47 9.00 -27.60
C GLU A 342 14.28 7.48 -27.78
N LYS A 343 14.94 6.64 -26.98
CA LYS A 343 14.74 5.17 -27.04
C LYS A 343 13.31 4.74 -26.69
N GLY A 344 12.71 5.39 -25.69
CA GLY A 344 11.32 5.14 -25.31
C GLY A 344 10.37 5.55 -26.45
N LYS A 345 10.70 6.67 -27.11
CA LYS A 345 9.99 7.16 -28.27
C LYS A 345 10.02 6.18 -29.45
N GLU A 346 11.21 5.73 -29.85
CA GLU A 346 11.42 4.73 -30.90
C GLU A 346 10.63 3.43 -30.62
N LEU A 347 10.61 2.98 -29.36
CA LEU A 347 9.87 1.78 -28.97
C LEU A 347 8.34 1.98 -29.09
N VAL A 348 7.81 3.13 -28.66
CA VAL A 348 6.38 3.47 -28.82
C VAL A 348 6.00 3.46 -30.30
N GLU A 349 6.83 4.07 -31.15
CA GLU A 349 6.61 4.07 -32.59
C GLU A 349 6.61 2.65 -33.17
N ALA A 350 7.59 1.83 -32.79
CA ALA A 350 7.67 0.43 -33.21
C ALA A 350 6.43 -0.37 -32.78
N LEU A 351 5.93 -0.15 -31.56
CA LEU A 351 4.70 -0.80 -31.06
C LEU A 351 3.47 -0.37 -31.85
N LEU A 352 3.33 0.93 -32.17
CA LEU A 352 2.22 1.45 -32.97
C LEU A 352 2.27 0.90 -34.41
N LYS A 353 3.45 0.89 -35.04
CA LYS A 353 3.68 0.29 -36.37
C LYS A 353 3.36 -1.20 -36.41
N LYS A 354 3.67 -1.93 -35.33
CA LYS A 354 3.47 -3.38 -35.27
C LYS A 354 2.04 -3.79 -34.94
N PHE A 355 1.36 -3.10 -34.02
CA PHE A 355 0.09 -3.58 -33.46
C PHE A 355 -1.10 -2.68 -33.75
N PHE A 356 -0.89 -1.37 -33.94
CA PHE A 356 -1.98 -0.41 -34.07
C PHE A 356 -2.33 -0.11 -35.53
N PHE A 357 -1.36 0.36 -36.32
CA PHE A 357 -1.60 0.74 -37.71
C PHE A 357 -2.09 -0.41 -38.61
N PRO A 358 -1.63 -1.67 -38.45
CA PRO A 358 -2.20 -2.79 -39.20
C PRO A 358 -3.69 -3.01 -38.94
N VAL A 359 -4.18 -2.69 -37.73
CA VAL A 359 -5.60 -2.79 -37.37
C VAL A 359 -6.39 -1.61 -37.95
N VAL A 360 -5.81 -0.42 -38.00
CA VAL A 360 -6.41 0.73 -38.71
C VAL A 360 -6.63 0.39 -40.18
N GLU A 361 -5.62 -0.22 -40.81
CA GLU A 361 -5.71 -0.62 -42.21
C GLU A 361 -6.74 -1.73 -42.45
N SER A 362 -6.87 -2.69 -41.53
CA SER A 362 -7.85 -3.77 -41.66
C SER A 362 -9.29 -3.25 -41.66
N LEU A 363 -9.59 -2.14 -40.97
CA LEU A 363 -10.92 -1.51 -40.95
C LEU A 363 -11.38 -1.00 -42.33
N LYS A 364 -10.49 -0.87 -43.32
CA LYS A 364 -10.88 -0.53 -44.69
C LYS A 364 -11.68 -1.66 -45.37
N ASN A 365 -11.61 -2.89 -44.85
CA ASN A 365 -12.40 -4.01 -45.34
C ASN A 365 -13.87 -3.90 -44.91
N LYS A 366 -14.75 -3.55 -45.87
CA LYS A 366 -16.20 -3.42 -45.65
C LYS A 366 -16.92 -4.72 -45.28
N ASN A 367 -16.29 -5.88 -45.54
CA ASN A 367 -16.89 -7.19 -45.31
C ASN A 367 -16.41 -7.84 -44.00
N MET A 368 -15.81 -7.07 -43.09
CA MET A 368 -15.34 -7.58 -41.80
C MET A 368 -16.52 -8.05 -40.95
N ASP A 369 -16.40 -9.25 -40.36
CA ASP A 369 -17.42 -9.78 -39.47
C ASP A 369 -17.45 -9.02 -38.12
N ARG A 370 -18.55 -9.19 -37.38
CA ARG A 370 -18.80 -8.49 -36.13
C ARG A 370 -17.74 -8.77 -35.04
N GLU A 371 -17.26 -10.01 -34.95
CA GLU A 371 -16.30 -10.39 -33.90
C GLU A 371 -14.91 -9.82 -34.19
N SER A 372 -14.47 -9.91 -35.45
CA SER A 372 -13.24 -9.27 -35.92
C SER A 372 -13.30 -7.76 -35.75
N LEU A 373 -14.44 -7.13 -36.06
CA LEU A 373 -14.64 -5.69 -35.88
C LEU A 373 -14.57 -5.28 -34.40
N LYS A 374 -15.20 -6.05 -33.50
CA LYS A 374 -15.11 -5.82 -32.06
C LYS A 374 -13.66 -5.89 -31.58
N LYS A 375 -12.91 -6.92 -32.00
CA LYS A 375 -11.49 -7.09 -31.67
C LYS A 375 -10.65 -5.93 -32.20
N ALA A 376 -10.91 -5.49 -33.43
CA ALA A 376 -10.23 -4.33 -34.03
C ALA A 376 -10.46 -3.06 -33.19
N PHE A 377 -11.71 -2.76 -32.82
CA PHE A 377 -12.02 -1.61 -31.97
C PHE A 377 -11.38 -1.70 -30.58
N THR A 378 -11.31 -2.90 -29.99
CA THR A 378 -10.62 -3.09 -28.70
C THR A 378 -9.13 -2.74 -28.82
N ILE A 379 -8.45 -3.21 -29.86
CA ILE A 379 -7.02 -2.90 -30.08
C ILE A 379 -6.83 -1.42 -30.36
N LEU A 380 -7.69 -0.80 -31.17
CA LEU A 380 -7.63 0.64 -31.46
C LEU A 380 -7.84 1.47 -30.19
N ASN A 381 -8.83 1.13 -29.37
CA ASN A 381 -9.07 1.81 -28.11
C ASN A 381 -7.84 1.75 -27.20
N PHE A 382 -7.20 0.58 -27.07
CA PHE A 382 -5.98 0.43 -26.28
C PHE A 382 -4.77 1.16 -26.89
N GLY A 383 -4.60 1.12 -28.21
CA GLY A 383 -3.51 1.84 -28.88
C GLY A 383 -3.64 3.35 -28.76
N PHE A 384 -4.83 3.90 -29.05
CA PHE A 384 -5.09 5.33 -28.95
C PHE A 384 -5.00 5.86 -27.52
N SER A 385 -5.70 5.23 -26.57
CA SER A 385 -5.70 5.72 -25.18
C SER A 385 -4.36 5.52 -24.49
N GLY A 386 -3.58 4.50 -24.90
CA GLY A 386 -2.23 4.25 -24.38
C GLY A 386 -1.21 5.25 -24.94
N ALA A 387 -1.29 5.59 -26.23
CA ALA A 387 -0.37 6.53 -26.88
C ALA A 387 -0.99 7.92 -27.09
N VAL A 388 -1.96 8.33 -26.27
CA VAL A 388 -2.74 9.55 -26.49
C VAL A 388 -1.85 10.81 -26.53
N THR A 389 -0.76 10.82 -25.76
CA THR A 389 0.21 11.93 -25.72
C THR A 389 1.15 11.96 -26.92
N CYS A 390 1.11 10.94 -27.78
CA CYS A 390 1.88 10.87 -29.03
C CYS A 390 1.19 11.57 -30.20
N PHE A 391 -0.13 11.71 -30.15
CA PHE A 391 -0.90 12.27 -31.24
C PHE A 391 -1.20 13.75 -30.99
N ALA A 392 -0.83 14.61 -31.94
CA ALA A 392 -1.32 15.97 -31.96
C ALA A 392 -2.84 15.94 -32.15
N LEU A 393 -3.55 16.85 -31.47
CA LEU A 393 -4.96 17.06 -31.77
C LEU A 393 -5.07 17.51 -33.24
N PRO A 394 -5.97 16.90 -34.04
CA PRO A 394 -6.15 17.32 -35.41
C PRO A 394 -6.53 18.80 -35.44
N SER A 395 -5.86 19.56 -36.31
CA SER A 395 -6.17 20.97 -36.50
C SER A 395 -7.60 21.10 -37.03
N SER A 396 -8.47 21.76 -36.27
CA SER A 396 -9.79 22.16 -36.76
C SER A 396 -9.79 23.62 -37.20
N PRO A 397 -10.60 24.00 -38.20
CA PRO A 397 -10.82 25.40 -38.51
C PRO A 397 -11.29 26.15 -37.26
N PRO A 398 -10.80 27.37 -36.99
CA PRO A 398 -11.27 28.15 -35.84
C PRO A 398 -12.79 28.35 -35.90
N PHE A 399 -13.52 27.81 -34.93
CA PHE A 399 -14.95 28.03 -34.81
C PHE A 399 -15.22 29.37 -34.10
N LYS A 400 -15.72 30.35 -34.86
CA LYS A 400 -16.13 31.65 -34.29
C LYS A 400 -17.54 31.55 -33.74
N SER A 401 -17.65 31.28 -32.44
CA SER A 401 -18.94 31.35 -31.73
C SER A 401 -19.25 32.80 -31.37
N PRO A 402 -20.40 33.36 -31.78
CA PRO A 402 -20.83 34.71 -31.40
C PRO A 402 -21.12 34.85 -29.89
N HIS A 403 -21.18 33.74 -29.15
CA HIS A 403 -21.43 33.71 -27.72
C HIS A 403 -20.22 33.27 -26.89
N SER A 404 -19.07 32.97 -27.50
CA SER A 404 -17.88 32.56 -26.75
C SER A 404 -17.18 33.79 -26.18
N VAL A 405 -17.19 33.90 -24.85
CA VAL A 405 -16.54 34.95 -24.06
C VAL A 405 -15.22 34.49 -23.43
N LEU A 406 -14.60 33.41 -23.92
CA LEU A 406 -13.35 32.88 -23.37
C LEU A 406 -12.15 33.75 -23.81
N PRO A 407 -11.63 34.67 -22.97
CA PRO A 407 -10.59 35.64 -23.34
C PRO A 407 -9.18 35.00 -23.42
N TRP A 408 -9.04 33.74 -23.00
CA TRP A 408 -7.75 33.03 -22.87
C TRP A 408 -7.52 31.97 -23.95
N PHE A 409 -8.46 31.73 -24.88
CA PHE A 409 -8.21 30.81 -25.99
C PHE A 409 -7.31 31.49 -27.02
N LYS A 410 -6.01 31.26 -26.88
CA LYS A 410 -5.00 31.62 -27.89
C LYS A 410 -5.00 30.55 -28.99
N PRO A 411 -5.44 30.85 -30.22
CA PRO A 411 -5.47 29.87 -31.32
C PRO A 411 -4.07 29.36 -31.70
N ASP A 412 -3.03 30.09 -31.33
CA ASP A 412 -1.61 29.81 -31.50
C ASP A 412 -0.96 29.10 -30.29
N SER A 413 -1.72 28.79 -29.23
CA SER A 413 -1.18 28.07 -28.07
C SER A 413 -0.85 26.64 -28.44
N ILE A 414 0.44 26.31 -28.40
CA ILE A 414 0.92 24.93 -28.48
C ILE A 414 0.30 24.14 -27.33
N ASN A 415 -0.25 22.95 -27.61
CA ASN A 415 -0.81 22.08 -26.58
C ASN A 415 0.34 21.59 -25.67
N PRO A 416 0.42 22.05 -24.41
CA PRO A 416 1.55 21.73 -23.53
C PRO A 416 1.59 20.25 -23.13
N SER A 417 0.49 19.52 -23.34
CA SER A 417 0.36 18.09 -23.04
C SER A 417 0.88 17.20 -24.17
N VAL A 418 1.17 17.75 -25.35
CA VAL A 418 1.72 17.00 -26.47
C VAL A 418 3.24 17.01 -26.35
N VAL A 419 3.83 15.83 -26.14
CA VAL A 419 5.27 15.66 -26.30
C VAL A 419 5.56 15.90 -27.78
N HIS A 420 6.45 16.82 -28.14
CA HIS A 420 6.75 17.06 -29.56
C HIS A 420 7.59 15.92 -30.14
N TRP A 421 6.93 15.00 -30.86
CA TRP A 421 7.55 13.88 -31.58
C TRP A 421 8.04 14.24 -32.99
N GLY A 422 7.88 15.50 -33.41
CA GLY A 422 8.03 15.97 -34.80
C GLY A 422 9.43 15.90 -35.41
N THR A 423 10.41 15.27 -34.76
CA THR A 423 11.69 14.91 -35.36
C THR A 423 11.75 13.45 -35.86
N LEU A 424 10.70 12.65 -35.65
CA LEU A 424 10.70 11.21 -35.94
C LEU A 424 9.62 10.72 -36.92
N PHE A 425 8.63 11.55 -37.28
CA PHE A 425 7.56 11.19 -38.23
C PHE A 425 7.63 11.98 -39.53
#